data_AF-A0A0C3BLC5-F1
#
_entry.id   AF-A0A0C3BLC5-F1
#
_cell.length_a   1.000
_cell.length_b   1.000
_cell.length_c   1.000
_cell.angle_alpha   90.00
_cell.angle_beta   90.00
_cell.angle_gamma   90.00
#
_symmetry.space_group_name_H-M   'P 1'
#
loop_
_entity.id
_entity.type
_entity.pdbx_description
1 polymer ?
#
loop_
_entity_poly.entity_id
_entity_poly.type
_entity_poly.pdbx_seq_one_letter_code
_entity_poly.pdbx_strand_id
1 'polypeptide(L)' 'PPVKRRRTKRNEAERIEYLREDPYVAKFEAYRVLCGSCDKWIRLRPNSTYCSIPWDAHRKSCLSKRV' A
#
# COMPACT_ATOMS: atom_id res chain seq x y z
N PRO A 1 27.05 2.98 -20.76
CA PRO A 1 26.53 2.18 -19.62
C PRO A 1 25.43 2.93 -18.87
N PRO A 2 24.16 2.46 -18.86
CA PRO A 2 23.12 3.11 -18.07
C PRO A 2 23.41 2.87 -16.60
N VAL A 3 23.74 3.94 -15.89
CA VAL A 3 23.87 3.97 -14.43
C VAL A 3 22.59 3.39 -13.84
N LYS A 4 22.72 2.29 -13.08
CA LYS A 4 21.60 1.72 -12.33
C LYS A 4 21.13 2.79 -11.33
N ARG A 5 20.16 3.61 -11.74
CA ARG A 5 19.47 4.57 -10.87
C ARG A 5 18.88 3.77 -9.73
N ARG A 6 19.57 3.78 -8.58
CA ARG A 6 19.09 3.25 -7.31
C ARG A 6 17.73 3.89 -7.11
N ARG A 7 16.63 3.13 -7.23
CA ARG A 7 15.26 3.65 -7.05
C ARG A 7 15.28 4.42 -5.73
N THR A 8 15.21 5.74 -5.80
CA THR A 8 15.07 6.60 -4.62
C THR A 8 13.88 6.04 -3.85
N LYS A 9 14.10 5.68 -2.59
CA LYS A 9 13.01 5.16 -1.74
C LYS A 9 11.87 6.18 -1.84
N ARG A 10 10.68 5.75 -2.28
CA ARG A 10 9.48 6.59 -2.20
C ARG A 10 9.39 7.15 -0.79
N ASN A 11 9.31 8.46 -0.69
CA ASN A 11 9.14 9.17 0.57
C ASN A 11 7.78 8.84 1.18
N GLU A 12 7.61 9.15 2.47
CA GLU A 12 6.35 8.90 3.17
C GLU A 12 5.15 9.55 2.48
N ALA A 13 5.29 10.82 2.07
CA ALA A 13 4.26 11.56 1.34
C ALA A 13 3.80 10.85 0.06
N GLU A 14 4.75 10.37 -0.78
CA GLU A 14 4.38 9.62 -2.00
C GLU A 14 3.62 8.33 -1.70
N ARG A 15 3.88 7.70 -0.55
CA ARG A 15 3.16 6.49 -0.14
C ARG A 15 1.77 6.80 0.38
N ILE A 16 1.62 7.90 1.11
CA ILE A 16 0.32 8.42 1.56
C ILE A 16 -0.55 8.73 0.35
N GLU A 17 -0.03 9.49 -0.61
CA GLU A 17 -0.75 9.82 -1.84
C GLU A 17 -1.11 8.55 -2.61
N TYR A 18 -0.20 7.58 -2.74
CA TYR A 18 -0.51 6.30 -3.37
C TYR A 18 -1.67 5.53 -2.69
N LEU A 19 -1.74 5.54 -1.35
CA LEU A 19 -2.83 4.89 -0.61
C LEU A 19 -4.13 5.71 -0.71
N ARG A 20 -4.03 7.03 -0.82
CA ARG A 20 -5.16 7.96 -0.95
C ARG A 20 -5.80 7.92 -2.34
N GLU A 21 -4.99 7.75 -3.38
CA GLU A 21 -5.44 7.58 -4.77
C GLU A 21 -6.06 6.20 -5.03
N ASP A 22 -5.85 5.23 -4.15
CA ASP A 22 -6.38 3.86 -4.32
C ASP A 22 -7.86 3.79 -3.90
N PRO A 23 -8.80 3.50 -4.82
CA PRO A 23 -10.23 3.50 -4.54
C PRO A 23 -10.66 2.34 -3.63
N TYR A 24 -9.80 1.33 -3.44
CA TYR A 24 -10.08 0.20 -2.56
C TYR A 24 -9.60 0.45 -1.13
N VAL A 25 -8.95 1.58 -0.85
CA VAL A 25 -8.58 1.98 0.50
C VAL A 25 -9.75 2.74 1.12
N ALA A 26 -10.39 2.16 2.14
CA ALA A 26 -11.44 2.86 2.88
C ALA A 26 -10.86 3.83 3.90
N LYS A 27 -9.83 3.40 4.64
CA LYS A 27 -9.08 4.21 5.60
C LYS A 27 -7.64 3.73 5.64
N PHE A 28 -6.70 4.59 5.99
CA PHE A 28 -5.32 4.18 6.20
C PHE A 28 -4.69 4.96 7.35
N GLU A 29 -3.73 4.33 7.99
CA GLU A 29 -2.91 4.86 9.07
C GLU A 29 -1.45 4.50 8.81
N ALA A 30 -0.54 5.05 9.62
CA ALA A 30 0.89 4.86 9.48
C ALA A 30 1.31 3.38 9.35
N TYR A 31 0.66 2.47 10.07
CA TYR A 31 1.02 1.04 10.09
C TYR A 31 -0.10 0.09 9.70
N ARG A 32 -1.25 0.58 9.23
CA ARG A 32 -2.35 -0.28 8.79
C ARG A 32 -3.24 0.37 7.75
N VAL A 33 -3.87 -0.43 6.90
CA VAL A 33 -4.80 0.02 5.85
C VAL A 33 -6.09 -0.78 5.95
N LEU A 34 -7.23 -0.11 5.98
CA LEU A 34 -8.55 -0.73 5.88
C LEU A 34 -8.92 -0.90 4.40
N CYS A 35 -9.07 -2.15 3.99
CA CYS A 35 -9.53 -2.49 2.66
C CYS A 35 -11.03 -2.20 2.53
N GLY A 36 -11.43 -1.18 1.77
CA GLY A 36 -12.82 -0.91 1.42
C GLY A 36 -13.47 -2.00 0.56
N SER A 37 -12.66 -2.91 -0.01
CA SER A 37 -13.22 -4.13 -0.58
C SER A 37 -13.69 -5.06 0.53
N CYS A 38 -12.80 -5.71 1.27
CA CYS A 38 -13.20 -6.78 2.19
C CYS A 38 -13.44 -6.34 3.65
N ASP A 39 -13.37 -5.04 3.93
CA ASP A 39 -13.44 -4.42 5.26
C ASP A 39 -12.45 -5.00 6.29
N LYS A 40 -11.27 -5.41 5.80
CA LYS A 40 -10.20 -5.95 6.65
C LYS A 40 -9.08 -4.96 6.84
N TRP A 41 -8.59 -4.87 8.08
CA TRP A 41 -7.38 -4.14 8.42
C TRP A 41 -6.12 -4.94 8.05
N ILE A 42 -5.31 -4.36 7.18
CA ILE A 42 -4.05 -4.91 6.70
C ILE A 42 -2.92 -4.25 7.45
N ARG A 43 -2.15 -5.04 8.21
CA ARG A 43 -0.98 -4.55 8.93
C ARG A 43 0.16 -4.29 7.95
N LEU A 44 0.72 -3.08 7.99
CA LEU A 44 1.90 -2.70 7.25
C LEU A 44 3.18 -3.10 8.02
N ARG A 45 4.35 -2.71 7.51
CA ARG A 45 5.63 -2.99 8.19
C ARG A 45 5.84 -2.07 9.39
N PRO A 46 6.38 -2.58 10.51
CA PRO A 46 6.67 -1.75 11.69
C PRO A 46 7.81 -0.75 11.47
N ASN A 47 8.76 -1.07 10.57
CA ASN A 47 9.93 -0.23 10.32
C ASN A 47 9.70 0.83 9.23
N SER A 48 8.53 0.85 8.59
CA SER A 48 8.26 1.78 7.51
C SER A 48 6.77 2.06 7.39
N THR A 49 6.43 3.29 7.74
CA THR A 49 5.08 3.83 7.67
C THR A 49 4.58 3.91 6.22
N TYR A 50 3.26 3.74 6.07
CA TYR A 50 2.52 3.79 4.81
C TYR A 50 3.08 2.84 3.73
N CYS A 51 3.81 1.79 4.12
CA CYS A 51 4.41 0.86 3.17
C CYS A 51 3.33 0.14 2.35
N SER A 52 3.25 0.40 1.05
CA SER A 52 2.22 -0.18 0.18
C SER A 52 2.45 -1.63 -0.24
N ILE A 53 3.59 -2.24 0.09
CA ILE A 53 3.91 -3.63 -0.30
C ILE A 53 2.89 -4.64 0.24
N PRO A 54 2.61 -4.70 1.56
CA PRO A 54 1.58 -5.61 2.08
C PRO A 54 0.17 -5.25 1.60
N TRP A 55 -0.10 -3.97 1.35
CA TRP A 55 -1.37 -3.52 0.75
C TRP A 55 -1.54 -4.07 -0.67
N ASP A 56 -0.54 -3.94 -1.55
CA ASP A 56 -0.59 -4.40 -2.94
C ASP A 56 -0.79 -5.92 -3.02
N ALA A 57 -0.07 -6.68 -2.18
CA ALA A 57 -0.23 -8.13 -2.08
C ALA A 57 -1.65 -8.51 -1.64
N HIS A 58 -2.20 -7.79 -0.65
CA HIS A 58 -3.58 -7.97 -0.23
C HIS A 58 -4.57 -7.61 -1.33
N ARG A 59 -4.45 -6.44 -1.94
CA ARG A 59 -5.34 -5.92 -2.99
C ARG A 59 -5.45 -6.91 -4.15
N LYS A 60 -4.33 -7.45 -4.64
CA LYS A 60 -4.32 -8.49 -5.68
C LYS A 60 -5.14 -9.71 -5.28
N SER A 61 -4.88 -10.29 -4.11
CA SER A 61 -5.63 -11.47 -3.64
C SER A 61 -7.10 -11.15 -3.34
N CYS A 62 -7.38 -9.97 -2.78
CA CYS A 62 -8.72 -9.53 -2.40
C CYS A 62 -9.60 -9.32 -3.63
N LEU A 63 -9.06 -8.72 -4.70
CA LEU A 63 -9.76 -8.53 -5.96
C LEU A 63 -9.96 -9.85 -6.70
N SER A 64 -8.96 -10.74 -6.70
CA SER A 64 -9.09 -12.07 -7.32
C SER A 64 -10.13 -12.96 -6.64
N LYS A 65 -10.39 -12.78 -5.33
CA LYS A 65 -11.41 -13.54 -4.58
C LYS A 65 -12.83 -12.99 -4.72
N ARG A 66 -12.99 -11.85 -5.38
CA ARG A 66 -14.28 -11.15 -5.56
C ARG A 66 -14.86 -11.30 -6.96
N VAL A 67 -14.11 -11.91 -7.89
CA VAL A 67 -14.59 -12.26 -9.23
C VAL A 67 -15.26 -13.63 -9.22
#